data_AF-A0A3N5FMC4-F1
#
_entry.id   AF-A0A3N5FMC4-F1
#
_cell.length_a   1.000
_cell.length_b   1.000
_cell.length_c   1.000
_cell.angle_alpha   90.00
_cell.angle_beta   90.00
_cell.angle_gamma   90.00
#
_symmetry.space_group_name_H-M   'P 1'
#
loop_
_entity.id
_entity.type
_entity.pdbx_description
1 polymer ?
#
loop_
_entity_poly.entity_id
_entity_poly.type
_entity_poly.pdbx_seq_one_letter_code
_entity_poly.pdbx_strand_id
1 'polypeptide(L)'
;MLKSIDKIIKKRTLEPWNSEPPNPFLPTDWEKNLKLIWPIFISIIWAGSTGVVIFCSLLPRVEFPVDFWNADKLYHLIAYCWLSILPLVGYSERKFAMKASLSMIFLGIFLETGQLYVPGRTFSVVDISMNTLGVILGAHGGERLRCLFLTHGNFRLFKNIQQ
;
A
#
# COMPACT_ATOMS: atom_id res chain seq x y z
N MET A 1 -9.35 -39.75 -33.58
CA MET A 1 -9.47 -39.23 -32.20
C MET A 1 -8.77 -40.13 -31.18
N LEU A 2 -9.13 -41.41 -31.08
CA LEU A 2 -8.55 -42.37 -30.11
C LEU A 2 -7.02 -42.53 -30.21
N LYS A 3 -6.45 -42.61 -31.41
CA LYS A 3 -4.99 -42.70 -31.62
C LYS A 3 -4.20 -41.48 -31.12
N SER A 4 -4.85 -40.32 -31.04
CA SER A 4 -4.22 -39.10 -30.53
C SER A 4 -4.17 -39.10 -29.00
N ILE A 5 -5.22 -39.65 -28.37
CA ILE A 5 -5.32 -39.79 -26.92
C ILE A 5 -4.29 -40.79 -26.41
N ASP A 6 -4.16 -41.95 -27.06
CA ASP A 6 -3.12 -42.94 -26.73
C ASP A 6 -1.70 -42.37 -26.84
N LYS A 7 -1.45 -41.51 -27.82
CA LYS A 7 -0.14 -40.88 -28.01
C LYS A 7 0.18 -39.90 -26.88
N ILE A 8 -0.82 -39.17 -26.38
CA ILE A 8 -0.67 -38.23 -25.25
C ILE A 8 -0.45 -39.01 -23.94
N ILE A 9 -1.23 -40.08 -23.72
CA ILE A 9 -1.08 -40.93 -22.53
C ILE A 9 0.29 -41.60 -22.52
N LYS A 10 0.70 -42.20 -23.66
CA LYS A 10 2.00 -42.86 -23.79
C LYS A 10 3.17 -41.89 -23.62
N LYS A 11 3.04 -40.65 -24.10
CA LYS A 11 4.04 -39.60 -23.88
C LYS A 11 4.17 -39.25 -22.40
N ARG A 12 3.04 -39.11 -21.69
CA ARG A 12 3.02 -38.79 -20.26
C ARG A 12 3.57 -39.93 -19.38
N THR A 13 3.37 -41.19 -19.78
CA THR A 13 3.93 -42.35 -19.06
C THR A 13 5.43 -42.58 -19.31
N LEU A 14 5.99 -41.98 -20.37
CA LEU A 14 7.41 -42.12 -20.73
C LEU A 14 8.27 -40.96 -20.23
N GLU A 15 7.68 -39.88 -19.71
CA GLU A 15 8.45 -38.91 -18.94
C GLU A 15 8.82 -39.57 -17.61
N PRO A 16 10.11 -39.81 -17.35
CA PRO A 16 10.53 -40.46 -16.13
C PRO A 16 10.08 -39.60 -14.94
N TRP A 17 9.63 -40.24 -13.87
CA TRP A 17 9.42 -39.64 -12.54
C TRP A 17 10.75 -39.15 -11.90
N ASN A 18 11.69 -38.67 -12.72
CA ASN A 18 13.00 -38.14 -12.36
C ASN A 18 12.98 -36.61 -12.24
N SER A 19 11.83 -35.94 -12.37
CA SER A 19 11.71 -34.61 -11.81
C SER A 19 11.76 -34.76 -10.30
N GLU A 20 12.87 -34.37 -9.67
CA GLU A 20 12.93 -34.21 -8.22
C GLU A 20 11.65 -33.49 -7.77
N PRO A 21 10.98 -33.96 -6.70
CA PRO A 21 9.79 -33.29 -6.21
C PRO A 21 10.16 -31.82 -6.00
N PRO A 22 9.30 -30.86 -6.43
CA PRO A 22 9.63 -29.45 -6.37
C PRO A 22 10.11 -29.12 -4.97
N ASN A 23 11.35 -28.64 -4.88
CA ASN A 23 11.99 -28.37 -3.62
C ASN A 23 11.07 -27.44 -2.81
N PRO A 24 10.51 -27.89 -1.67
CA PRO A 24 9.50 -27.14 -0.93
C PRO A 24 10.07 -25.86 -0.29
N PHE A 25 11.38 -25.64 -0.42
CA PHE A 25 12.10 -24.44 0.00
C PHE A 25 12.39 -23.46 -1.15
N LEU A 26 12.17 -23.85 -2.42
CA LEU A 26 12.28 -22.91 -3.54
C LEU A 26 10.95 -22.14 -3.71
N PRO A 27 11.00 -20.80 -3.86
CA PRO A 27 9.81 -20.02 -4.14
C PRO A 27 9.17 -20.49 -5.45
N THR A 28 7.90 -20.86 -5.36
CA THR A 28 7.07 -21.19 -6.52
C THR A 28 6.92 -19.98 -7.46
N ASP A 29 6.57 -20.22 -8.73
CA ASP A 29 6.41 -19.13 -9.71
C ASP A 29 5.35 -18.11 -9.29
N TRP A 30 4.29 -18.55 -8.62
CA TRP A 30 3.25 -17.66 -8.09
C TRP A 30 3.75 -16.80 -6.92
N GLU A 31 4.64 -17.32 -6.06
CA GLU A 31 5.28 -16.51 -5.01
C GLU A 31 6.15 -15.40 -5.61
N LYS A 32 6.94 -15.72 -6.63
CA LYS A 32 7.76 -14.71 -7.34
C LYS A 32 6.89 -13.64 -7.99
N ASN A 33 5.82 -14.05 -8.68
CA ASN A 33 4.87 -13.12 -9.29
C ASN A 33 4.21 -12.23 -8.23
N LEU A 34 3.84 -12.78 -7.08
CA LEU A 34 3.26 -12.00 -5.99
C LEU A 34 4.26 -11.01 -5.36
N LYS A 35 5.54 -11.38 -5.20
CA LYS A 35 6.59 -10.43 -4.77
C LYS A 35 6.74 -9.25 -5.71
N LEU A 36 6.55 -9.48 -7.01
CA LEU A 36 6.63 -8.44 -8.02
C LEU A 36 5.35 -7.58 -8.07
N ILE A 37 4.18 -8.21 -8.02
CA ILE A 37 2.87 -7.56 -8.19
C ILE A 37 2.44 -6.79 -6.92
N TRP A 38 2.77 -7.29 -5.73
CA TRP A 38 2.37 -6.68 -4.47
C TRP A 38 2.78 -5.20 -4.30
N PRO A 39 4.07 -4.83 -4.42
CA PRO A 39 4.47 -3.44 -4.28
C PRO A 39 3.83 -2.58 -5.35
N ILE A 40 3.69 -3.07 -6.60
CA ILE A 40 3.03 -2.33 -7.68
C ILE A 40 1.57 -2.03 -7.34
N PHE A 41 0.85 -3.04 -6.88
CA PHE A 41 -0.56 -2.90 -6.48
C PHE A 41 -0.73 -1.87 -5.37
N ILE A 42 0.11 -1.94 -4.32
CA ILE A 42 0.07 -0.96 -3.22
C ILE A 42 0.50 0.43 -3.70
N SER A 43 1.50 0.53 -4.58
CA SER A 43 1.91 1.82 -5.17
C SER A 43 0.77 2.46 -5.96
N ILE A 44 -0.02 1.69 -6.71
CA ILE A 44 -1.20 2.20 -7.44
C ILE A 44 -2.24 2.73 -6.45
N ILE A 45 -2.57 1.99 -5.40
CA ILE A 45 -3.52 2.43 -4.37
C ILE A 45 -3.01 3.69 -3.66
N TRP A 46 -1.72 3.72 -3.33
CA TRP A 46 -1.11 4.85 -2.63
C TRP A 46 -1.07 6.10 -3.50
N ALA A 47 -0.67 5.98 -4.77
CA ALA A 47 -0.68 7.07 -5.74
C ALA A 47 -2.11 7.57 -6.01
N GLY A 48 -3.07 6.67 -6.17
CA GLY A 48 -4.48 7.02 -6.33
C GLY A 48 -5.04 7.75 -5.11
N SER A 49 -4.78 7.23 -3.91
CA SER A 49 -5.19 7.87 -2.64
C SER A 49 -4.55 9.25 -2.49
N THR A 50 -3.28 9.39 -2.85
CA THR A 50 -2.54 10.65 -2.82
C THR A 50 -3.17 11.65 -3.80
N GLY A 51 -3.48 11.23 -5.01
CA GLY A 51 -4.18 12.04 -6.01
C GLY A 51 -5.56 12.51 -5.52
N VAL A 52 -6.33 11.63 -4.87
CA VAL A 52 -7.62 11.98 -4.26
C VAL A 52 -7.42 13.04 -3.17
N VAL A 53 -6.46 12.89 -2.27
CA VAL A 53 -6.17 13.88 -1.23
C VAL A 53 -5.76 15.23 -1.83
N ILE A 54 -4.87 15.23 -2.83
CA ILE A 54 -4.48 16.47 -3.53
C ILE A 54 -5.70 17.16 -4.15
N PHE A 55 -6.52 16.39 -4.87
CA PHE A 55 -7.71 16.91 -5.53
C PHE A 55 -8.71 17.51 -4.53
N CYS A 56 -9.06 16.76 -3.48
CA CYS A 56 -9.97 17.24 -2.44
C CYS A 56 -9.42 18.45 -1.68
N SER A 57 -8.12 18.49 -1.39
CA SER A 57 -7.49 19.62 -0.68
C SER A 57 -7.47 20.91 -1.50
N LEU A 58 -7.41 20.83 -2.83
CA LEU A 58 -7.38 22.00 -3.72
C LEU A 58 -8.75 22.41 -4.24
N LEU A 59 -9.80 21.61 -4.01
CA LEU A 59 -11.16 22.00 -4.38
C LEU A 59 -11.62 23.19 -3.52
N PRO A 60 -12.16 24.28 -4.09
CA PRO A 60 -12.61 25.46 -3.33
C PRO A 60 -13.62 25.17 -2.23
N ARG A 61 -14.49 24.18 -2.46
CA ARG A 61 -15.51 23.74 -1.51
C ARG A 61 -15.66 22.23 -1.61
N VAL A 62 -15.46 21.54 -0.49
CA VAL A 62 -15.72 20.11 -0.38
C VAL A 62 -16.80 19.94 0.67
N GLU A 63 -17.96 19.45 0.24
CA GLU A 63 -19.02 19.03 1.14
C GLU A 63 -18.75 17.56 1.50
N PHE A 64 -18.43 17.33 2.77
CA PHE A 64 -18.23 15.98 3.26
C PHE A 64 -19.58 15.36 3.67
N PRO A 65 -19.77 14.04 3.48
CA PRO A 65 -21.04 13.37 3.78
C PRO A 65 -21.39 13.38 5.27
N VAL A 66 -20.39 13.53 6.14
CA VAL A 66 -20.57 13.71 7.58
C VAL A 66 -20.00 15.08 7.95
N ASP A 67 -20.88 15.97 8.40
CA ASP A 67 -20.56 17.34 8.79
C ASP A 67 -20.95 17.55 10.27
N PHE A 68 -19.94 17.58 11.14
CA PHE A 68 -20.05 17.96 12.54
C PHE A 68 -18.89 18.88 12.89
N TRP A 69 -18.94 19.52 14.05
CA TRP A 69 -17.88 20.44 14.50
C TRP A 69 -16.49 19.77 14.46
N ASN A 70 -15.59 20.29 13.61
CA ASN A 70 -14.23 19.75 13.35
C ASN A 70 -14.16 18.45 12.52
N ALA A 71 -15.19 18.08 11.76
CA ALA A 71 -15.15 16.88 10.92
C ALA A 71 -14.01 16.95 9.87
N ASP A 72 -13.77 18.12 9.29
CA ASP A 72 -12.63 18.45 8.41
C ASP A 72 -11.29 17.97 8.98
N LYS A 73 -11.01 18.31 10.24
CA LYS A 73 -9.76 17.95 10.94
C LYS A 73 -9.61 16.45 11.12
N LEU A 74 -10.73 15.75 11.36
CA LEU A 74 -10.74 14.30 11.45
C LEU A 74 -10.47 13.65 10.08
N TYR A 75 -11.03 14.19 9.00
CA TYR A 75 -10.72 13.72 7.64
C TYR A 75 -9.23 13.88 7.31
N HIS A 76 -8.64 15.02 7.66
CA HIS A 76 -7.20 15.26 7.52
C HIS A 76 -6.38 14.21 8.29
N LEU A 77 -6.70 13.99 9.56
CA LEU A 77 -6.01 13.00 10.38
C LEU A 77 -6.13 11.58 9.79
N ILE A 78 -7.33 11.15 9.40
CA ILE A 78 -7.58 9.79 8.88
C ILE A 78 -6.92 9.60 7.51
N ALA A 79 -7.04 10.57 6.60
CA ALA A 79 -6.46 10.49 5.27
C ALA A 79 -4.93 10.38 5.34
N TYR A 80 -4.27 11.20 6.17
CA TYR A 80 -2.82 11.15 6.30
C TYR A 80 -2.33 9.92 7.08
N CYS A 81 -3.13 9.42 8.03
CA CYS A 81 -2.89 8.12 8.65
C CYS A 81 -2.92 6.99 7.62
N TRP A 82 -3.95 6.96 6.77
CA TRP A 82 -4.07 5.99 5.68
C TRP A 82 -2.89 6.06 4.70
N LEU A 83 -2.56 7.26 4.20
CA LEU A 83 -1.43 7.47 3.28
C LEU A 83 -0.09 7.05 3.87
N SER A 84 0.06 7.17 5.19
CA SER A 84 1.27 6.80 5.91
C SER A 84 1.41 5.28 6.13
N ILE A 85 0.30 4.56 6.31
CA ILE A 85 0.30 3.09 6.51
C ILE A 85 0.66 2.34 5.22
N LEU A 86 0.12 2.76 4.08
CA LEU A 86 0.27 2.05 2.80
C LEU A 86 1.72 1.70 2.41
N PRO A 87 2.69 2.64 2.39
CA PRO A 87 4.06 2.31 2.02
C PRO A 87 4.72 1.31 2.99
N LEU A 88 4.38 1.34 4.28
CA LEU A 88 4.92 0.44 5.31
C LEU A 88 4.49 -1.02 5.15
N VAL A 89 3.30 -1.22 4.59
CA VAL A 89 2.75 -2.55 4.26
C VAL A 89 3.11 -2.99 2.83
N GLY A 90 3.31 -2.03 1.91
CA GLY A 90 3.58 -2.29 0.50
C GLY A 90 5.02 -2.64 0.17
N TYR A 91 5.98 -1.91 0.73
CA TYR A 91 7.37 -2.04 0.32
C TYR A 91 8.17 -2.96 1.23
N SER A 92 8.99 -3.83 0.63
CA SER A 92 9.87 -4.76 1.35
C SER A 92 10.97 -4.03 2.11
N GLU A 93 11.54 -2.97 1.55
CA GLU A 93 12.58 -2.21 2.23
C GLU A 93 11.98 -1.24 3.25
N ARG A 94 12.12 -1.58 4.54
CA ARG A 94 11.61 -0.77 5.67
C ARG A 94 12.07 0.68 5.63
N LYS A 95 13.35 0.94 5.31
CA LYS A 95 13.90 2.31 5.28
C LYS A 95 13.24 3.13 4.19
N PHE A 96 13.06 2.57 3.00
CA PHE A 96 12.34 3.22 1.90
C PHE A 96 10.88 3.46 2.27
N ALA A 97 10.21 2.45 2.82
CA ALA A 97 8.82 2.53 3.26
C ALA A 97 8.58 3.64 4.29
N MET A 98 9.45 3.75 5.30
CA MET A 98 9.39 4.80 6.32
C MET A 98 9.65 6.18 5.72
N LYS A 99 10.61 6.33 4.81
CA LYS A 99 10.84 7.61 4.10
C LYS A 99 9.63 8.03 3.28
N ALA A 100 9.00 7.10 2.55
CA ALA A 100 7.78 7.36 1.79
C ALA A 100 6.58 7.69 2.69
N SER A 101 6.50 7.07 3.87
CA SER A 101 5.49 7.38 4.88
C SER A 101 5.65 8.80 5.42
N LEU A 102 6.87 9.16 5.85
CA LEU A 102 7.18 10.47 6.40
C LEU A 102 7.14 11.59 5.35
N SER A 103 7.33 11.28 4.06
CA SER A 103 7.24 12.29 3.01
C SER A 103 5.84 12.90 2.88
N MET A 104 4.81 12.21 3.39
CA MET A 104 3.44 12.74 3.45
C MET A 104 3.32 13.97 4.34
N ILE A 105 4.23 14.20 5.30
CA ILE A 105 4.27 15.46 6.07
C ILE A 105 4.54 16.64 5.14
N PHE A 106 5.51 16.49 4.23
CA PHE A 106 5.81 17.54 3.25
C PHE A 106 4.64 17.75 2.29
N LEU A 107 3.96 16.68 1.86
CA LEU A 107 2.74 16.81 1.06
C LEU A 107 1.68 17.65 1.76
N GLY A 108 1.45 17.43 3.06
CA GLY A 108 0.51 18.22 3.87
C GLY A 108 0.88 19.70 3.92
N ILE A 109 2.16 20.00 4.18
CA ILE A 109 2.66 21.39 4.21
C ILE A 109 2.51 22.06 2.85
N PHE A 110 2.85 21.36 1.76
CA PHE A 110 2.73 21.90 0.40
C PHE A 110 1.28 22.12 -0.02
N LEU A 111 0.36 21.21 0.32
CA LEU A 111 -1.05 21.39 0.00
C LEU A 111 -1.65 22.58 0.76
N GLU A 112 -1.33 22.73 2.05
CA GLU A 112 -1.79 23.87 2.84
C GLU A 112 -1.25 25.20 2.30
N THR A 113 0.03 25.22 1.94
CA THR A 113 0.65 26.41 1.32
C THR A 113 0.04 26.67 -0.06
N GLY A 114 -0.30 25.63 -0.80
CA GLY A 114 -0.94 25.72 -2.12
C GLY A 114 -2.35 26.30 -2.05
N GLN A 115 -3.08 26.06 -0.96
CA GLN A 115 -4.42 26.63 -0.75
C GLN A 115 -4.43 28.16 -0.68
N LEU A 116 -3.30 28.81 -0.37
CA LEU A 116 -3.16 30.27 -0.45
C LEU A 116 -3.45 30.82 -1.86
N TYR A 117 -3.28 29.98 -2.89
CA TYR A 117 -3.52 30.33 -4.29
C TYR A 117 -4.89 29.87 -4.80
N VAL A 118 -5.72 29.26 -3.94
CA VAL A 118 -7.05 28.74 -4.29
C VAL A 118 -8.13 29.69 -3.73
N PRO A 119 -8.89 30.40 -4.59
CA PRO A 119 -9.98 31.25 -4.13
C PRO A 119 -11.01 30.45 -3.32
N GLY A 120 -11.36 30.95 -2.13
CA GLY A 120 -12.31 30.28 -1.23
C GLY A 120 -11.71 29.28 -0.26
N ARG A 121 -10.39 29.07 -0.28
CA ARG A 121 -9.66 28.30 0.76
C ARG A 121 -8.86 29.21 1.68
N THR A 122 -8.66 28.73 2.91
CA THR A 122 -7.93 29.44 3.96
C THR A 122 -6.82 28.57 4.48
N PHE A 123 -5.62 29.13 4.59
CA PHE A 123 -4.50 28.48 5.25
C PHE A 123 -4.79 28.25 6.74
N SER A 124 -4.48 27.04 7.20
CA SER A 124 -4.81 26.49 8.50
C SER A 124 -3.63 25.70 9.06
N VAL A 125 -2.98 26.26 10.08
CA VAL A 125 -1.93 25.57 10.84
C VAL A 125 -2.47 24.31 11.55
N VAL A 126 -3.76 24.32 11.86
CA VAL A 126 -4.44 23.17 12.48
C VAL A 126 -4.48 21.99 11.53
N ASP A 127 -4.71 22.22 10.23
CA ASP A 127 -4.76 21.14 9.24
C ASP A 127 -3.37 20.54 8.98
N ILE A 128 -2.32 21.38 8.95
CA ILE A 128 -0.92 20.89 8.95
C ILE A 128 -0.66 20.00 10.17
N SER A 129 -1.16 20.40 11.34
CA SER A 129 -0.98 19.64 12.58
C SER A 129 -1.72 18.30 12.53
N MET A 130 -2.96 18.28 12.04
CA MET A 130 -3.76 17.06 11.88
C MET A 130 -3.17 16.10 10.83
N ASN A 131 -2.69 16.64 9.70
CA ASN A 131 -1.96 15.88 8.70
C ASN A 131 -0.72 15.22 9.30
N THR A 132 0.09 16.00 10.04
CA THR A 132 1.33 15.52 10.68
C THR A 132 1.04 14.45 11.73
N LEU A 133 0.03 14.67 12.59
CA LEU A 133 -0.41 13.69 13.57
C LEU A 133 -0.90 12.40 12.90
N GLY A 134 -1.68 12.53 11.83
CA GLY A 134 -2.10 11.42 10.98
C GLY A 134 -0.91 10.60 10.50
N VAL A 135 0.12 11.24 9.93
CA VAL A 135 1.34 10.54 9.48
C VAL A 135 2.07 9.86 10.64
N ILE A 136 2.20 10.49 11.80
CA ILE A 136 2.90 9.87 12.94
C ILE A 136 2.14 8.63 13.43
N LEU A 137 0.81 8.72 13.57
CA LEU A 137 -0.03 7.61 13.98
C LEU A 137 -0.03 6.49 12.93
N GLY A 138 -0.11 6.85 11.65
CA GLY A 138 -0.04 5.92 10.53
C GLY A 138 1.31 5.21 10.45
N ALA A 139 2.41 5.92 10.70
CA ALA A 139 3.74 5.35 10.68
C ALA A 139 3.92 4.36 11.84
N HIS A 140 3.45 4.73 13.03
CA HIS A 140 3.47 3.85 14.19
C HIS A 140 2.60 2.61 13.96
N GLY A 141 1.35 2.78 13.52
CA GLY A 141 0.42 1.70 13.24
C GLY A 141 0.89 0.78 12.10
N GLY A 142 1.41 1.36 11.03
CA GLY A 142 1.95 0.65 9.87
C GLY A 142 3.16 -0.21 10.23
N GLU A 143 4.08 0.29 11.06
CA GLU A 143 5.20 -0.51 11.57
C GLU A 143 4.72 -1.68 12.45
N ARG A 144 3.69 -1.46 13.29
CA ARG A 144 3.10 -2.55 14.09
C ARG A 144 2.45 -3.60 13.21
N LEU A 145 1.68 -3.19 12.20
CA LEU A 145 1.06 -4.08 11.22
C LEU A 145 2.11 -4.88 10.45
N ARG A 146 3.17 -4.22 9.97
CA ARG A 146 4.31 -4.87 9.33
C ARG A 146 4.94 -5.92 10.24
N CYS A 147 5.22 -5.58 11.50
CA CYS A 147 5.75 -6.52 12.48
C CYS A 147 4.80 -7.69 12.73
N LEU A 148 3.49 -7.46 12.82
CA LEU A 148 2.48 -8.52 12.98
C LEU A 148 2.47 -9.47 11.78
N PHE A 149 2.52 -8.95 10.55
CA PHE A 149 2.62 -9.77 9.34
C PHE A 149 3.90 -10.61 9.31
N LEU A 150 5.02 -10.03 9.76
CA LEU A 150 6.31 -10.72 9.84
C LEU A 150 6.39 -11.76 10.97
N THR A 151 5.64 -11.59 12.07
CA THR A 151 5.75 -12.47 13.26
C THR A 151 4.68 -13.55 13.29
N HIS A 152 3.41 -13.20 13.12
CA HIS A 152 2.26 -14.07 13.36
C HIS A 152 1.55 -14.55 12.09
N GLY A 153 1.91 -14.01 10.93
CA GLY A 153 1.37 -14.47 9.66
C GLY A 153 1.80 -15.91 9.37
N ASN A 154 0.85 -16.86 9.35
CA ASN A 154 1.02 -18.15 8.70
C ASN A 154 1.16 -18.01 7.16
N PHE A 155 1.12 -16.77 6.68
CA PHE A 155 1.44 -16.36 5.33
C PHE A 155 2.94 -16.38 5.10
N ARG A 156 3.49 -17.55 4.76
CA ARG A 156 4.85 -17.69 4.18
C ARG A 156 5.10 -16.66 3.08
N LEU A 157 4.07 -16.35 2.30
CA LEU A 157 4.09 -15.37 1.24
C LEU A 157 4.51 -13.97 1.72
N PHE A 158 3.91 -13.43 2.78
CA PHE A 158 4.20 -12.08 3.26
C PHE A 158 5.61 -11.96 3.87
N LYS A 159 6.06 -13.00 4.59
CA LYS A 159 7.45 -13.09 5.05
C LYS A 159 8.42 -13.07 3.87
N ASN A 160 8.12 -13.85 2.82
CA ASN A 160 8.92 -13.87 1.60
C ASN A 160 8.89 -12.53 0.85
N ILE A 161 7.77 -11.80 0.81
CA ILE A 161 7.68 -10.50 0.13
C ILE A 161 8.49 -9.42 0.87
N GLN A 162 8.52 -9.47 2.21
CA GLN A 162 9.04 -8.40 3.06
C GLN A 162 10.49 -8.61 3.55
N GLN A 163 11.10 -9.76 3.23
CA GLN A 163 12.53 -10.06 3.38
C GLN A 163 13.27 -9.79 2.08
#